data_AF-A0A916K3H3-F1
#
_entry.id   AF-A0A916K3H3-F1
#
_cell.length_a   1.000
_cell.length_b   1.000
_cell.length_c   1.000
_cell.angle_alpha   90.00
_cell.angle_beta   90.00
_cell.angle_gamma   90.00
#
_symmetry.space_group_name_H-M   'P 1'
#
loop_
_entity.id
_entity.type
_entity.pdbx_description
1 polymer ?
#
loop_
_entity_poly.entity_id
_entity_poly.type
_entity_poly.pdbx_seq_one_letter_code
_entity_poly.pdbx_strand_id
1 'polypeptide(L)' 'MVGTGSIGYIGYAISLWLVTGIIILWLDVSAYELSKMMKEKKVTRFVGWLNVCFGLLTLIGYWTMQSWAW' A
#
# COMPACT_ATOMS: atom_id res chain seq x y z
N MET A 1 -5.50 -4.90 31.10
CA MET A 1 -5.34 -3.73 30.21
C MET A 1 -4.20 -4.05 29.25
N VAL A 2 -4.50 -4.70 28.12
CA VAL A 2 -3.48 -5.17 27.17
C VAL A 2 -3.85 -4.65 25.78
N GLY A 3 -3.02 -3.75 25.24
CA GLY A 3 -2.67 -3.72 23.82
C GLY A 3 -3.70 -3.38 22.74
N THR A 4 -4.90 -2.89 23.04
CA THR A 4 -5.90 -2.57 21.98
C THR A 4 -5.51 -1.38 21.09
N GLY A 5 -4.67 -0.46 21.56
CA GLY A 5 -4.23 0.70 20.76
C GLY A 5 -3.31 0.34 19.59
N SER A 6 -2.41 -0.63 19.77
CA SER A 6 -1.39 -0.99 18.77
C SER A 6 -1.97 -1.77 17.60
N ILE A 7 -2.97 -2.63 17.85
CA ILE A 7 -3.62 -3.45 16.81
C ILE A 7 -4.48 -2.57 15.88
N GLY A 8 -5.21 -1.60 16.44
CA GLY A 8 -5.97 -0.63 15.64
C GLY A 8 -5.07 0.29 14.81
N TYR A 9 -3.92 0.70 15.35
CA TYR A 9 -2.94 1.52 14.62
C TYR A 9 -2.33 0.78 13.42
N ILE A 10 -2.02 -0.52 13.59
CA ILE A 10 -1.50 -1.35 12.49
C ILE A 10 -2.53 -1.48 11.37
N GLY A 11 -3.81 -1.72 11.69
CA GLY A 11 -4.88 -1.76 10.69
C GLY A 11 -5.07 -0.45 9.93
N TYR A 12 -4.93 0.69 10.62
CA TYR A 12 -5.01 2.02 10.02
C TYR A 12 -3.80 2.31 9.12
N ALA A 13 -2.59 1.95 9.57
CA ALA A 13 -1.36 2.09 8.79
C ALA A 13 -1.40 1.25 7.50
N ILE A 14 -1.93 0.02 7.56
CA ILE A 14 -2.13 -0.85 6.39
C ILE A 14 -3.08 -0.20 5.39
N SER A 15 -4.22 0.32 5.88
CA SER A 15 -5.21 1.01 5.04
C SER A 15 -4.61 2.25 4.37
N LEU A 16 -3.84 3.04 5.11
CA LEU A 16 -3.10 4.19 4.57
C LEU A 16 -2.10 3.77 3.50
N TRP A 17 -1.32 2.72 3.72
CA TRP A 17 -0.34 2.23 2.74
C TRP A 17 -1.00 1.76 1.45
N LEU A 18 -2.11 1.03 1.53
CA LEU A 18 -2.87 0.58 0.36
C LEU A 18 -3.48 1.76 -0.40
N VAL A 19 -4.15 2.68 0.30
CA VAL A 19 -4.76 3.85 -0.32
C VAL A 19 -3.70 4.72 -0.98
N THR A 20 -2.57 4.95 -0.32
CA THR A 20 -1.46 5.75 -0.85
C THR A 20 -0.84 5.08 -2.09
N GLY A 21 -0.63 3.76 -2.05
CA GLY A 21 -0.14 3.00 -3.21
C GLY A 21 -1.07 3.07 -4.43
N ILE A 22 -2.39 3.02 -4.21
CA ILE A 22 -3.40 3.17 -5.27
C ILE A 22 -3.39 4.62 -5.81
N ILE A 23 -3.33 5.61 -4.93
CA ILE A 23 -3.27 7.03 -5.32
C ILE A 23 -2.06 7.32 -6.19
N ILE A 24 -0.87 6.83 -5.83
CA ILE A 24 0.36 6.97 -6.65
C ILE A 24 0.16 6.33 -8.03
N LEU A 25 -0.44 5.14 -8.08
CA LEU A 25 -0.74 4.45 -9.34
C LEU A 25 -1.77 5.17 -10.21
N TRP A 26 -2.66 5.97 -9.63
CA TRP A 26 -3.68 6.72 -10.35
C TRP A 26 -3.22 8.12 -10.75
N LEU A 27 -2.76 8.91 -9.78
CA LEU A 27 -2.36 10.31 -9.98
C LEU A 27 -1.00 10.42 -10.66
N ASP A 28 0.04 9.82 -10.11
CA ASP A 28 1.39 10.01 -10.63
C ASP A 28 1.56 9.33 -12.00
N VAL A 29 1.08 8.09 -12.17
CA VAL A 29 1.15 7.41 -13.47
C VAL A 29 0.38 8.18 -14.56
N SER A 30 -0.79 8.74 -14.23
CA SER A 30 -1.56 9.57 -15.18
C SER A 30 -0.87 10.91 -15.45
N ALA A 31 -0.24 11.53 -14.45
CA ALA A 31 0.51 12.78 -14.63
C ALA A 31 1.75 12.59 -15.51
N TYR A 32 2.48 11.49 -15.34
CA TYR A 32 3.63 11.14 -16.17
C TYR A 32 3.23 10.71 -17.59
N GLU A 33 2.05 10.12 -17.75
CA GLU A 33 1.44 9.83 -19.05
C GLU A 33 1.07 11.11 -19.81
N LEU A 34 0.45 12.08 -19.14
CA LEU A 34 0.13 13.38 -19.72
C LEU A 34 1.39 14.15 -20.13
N SER A 35 2.47 13.99 -19.38
CA SER A 35 3.75 14.67 -19.61
C SER A 35 4.65 13.97 -20.64
N LYS A 36 4.19 12.87 -21.29
CA LYS A 36 4.96 12.05 -22.24
C LYS A 36 6.31 11.52 -21.70
N MET A 37 6.48 11.46 -20.38
CA MET A 37 7.72 11.01 -19.74
C MET A 37 7.73 9.49 -19.57
N MET A 38 7.98 8.76 -20.67
CA MET A 38 7.89 7.29 -20.69
C MET A 38 8.86 6.58 -19.72
N LYS A 39 10.04 7.16 -19.46
CA LYS A 39 11.01 6.60 -18.50
C LYS A 39 10.50 6.70 -17.07
N GLU A 40 10.05 7.88 -16.66
CA GLU A 40 9.51 8.16 -15.32
C GLU A 40 8.23 7.35 -15.08
N LYS A 41 7.33 7.28 -16.07
CA LYS A 41 6.11 6.45 -16.02
C LYS A 41 6.41 5.00 -15.64
N LYS A 42 7.49 4.41 -16.19
CA LYS A 42 7.87 3.02 -15.92
C LYS A 42 8.36 2.83 -14.49
N VAL A 43 9.15 3.78 -13.98
CA VAL A 43 9.64 3.78 -12.59
C VAL A 43 8.48 3.96 -11.63
N THR A 44 7.64 4.97 -11.83
CA THR A 44 6.48 5.26 -10.99
C THR A 44 5.47 4.11 -10.98
N ARG A 45 5.21 3.48 -12.14
CA ARG A 45 4.37 2.28 -12.21
C ARG A 45 4.96 1.11 -11.43
N PHE A 46 6.28 0.91 -11.50
CA PHE A 46 6.97 -0.12 -10.73
C PHE A 46 6.90 0.16 -9.22
N VAL A 47 7.17 1.40 -8.80
CA VAL A 47 7.10 1.84 -7.40
C VAL A 47 5.67 1.74 -6.86
N GLY A 48 4.66 2.15 -7.64
CA GLY A 48 3.25 2.02 -7.28
C GLY A 48 2.84 0.56 -7.11
N TRP A 49 3.23 -0.33 -8.03
CA TRP A 49 3.01 -1.78 -7.89
C TRP A 49 3.75 -2.37 -6.69
N LEU A 50 4.96 -1.91 -6.38
CA LEU A 50 5.70 -2.32 -5.19
C LEU A 50 4.94 -1.95 -3.91
N ASN A 51 4.42 -0.71 -3.83
CA ASN A 51 3.62 -0.24 -2.70
C ASN A 51 2.32 -1.05 -2.53
N VAL A 52 1.63 -1.36 -3.64
CA VAL A 52 0.43 -2.20 -3.61
C VAL A 52 0.77 -3.62 -3.16
N CYS A 53 1.84 -4.24 -3.67
CA CYS A 53 2.31 -5.56 -3.23
C CYS A 53 2.69 -5.58 -1.75
N PHE A 54 3.39 -4.55 -1.25
CA PHE A 54 3.72 -4.42 0.17
C PHE A 54 2.46 -4.26 1.03
N GLY A 55 1.51 -3.43 0.61
CA GLY A 55 0.22 -3.30 1.28
C GLY A 55 -0.54 -4.62 1.34
N LEU A 56 -0.56 -5.39 0.25
CA LEU A 56 -1.21 -6.70 0.16
C LEU A 56 -0.51 -7.75 1.04
N LEU A 57 0.82 -7.82 1.01
CA LEU A 57 1.61 -8.69 1.89
C LEU A 57 1.37 -8.38 3.37
N THR A 58 1.28 -7.10 3.72
CA THR A 58 1.03 -6.67 5.09
C THR A 58 -0.40 -7.02 5.53
N LEU A 59 -1.38 -6.93 4.61
CA LEU A 59 -2.76 -7.34 4.87
C LEU A 59 -2.88 -8.87 5.06
N ILE A 60 -2.17 -9.65 4.25
CA ILE A 60 -2.06 -11.11 4.41
C ILE A 60 -1.37 -11.46 5.73
N GLY A 61 -0.29 -10.75 6.08
CA GLY A 61 0.39 -10.88 7.38
C GLY A 61 -0.53 -10.57 8.57
N TYR A 62 -1.34 -9.52 8.46
CA TYR A 62 -2.34 -9.16 9.47
C TYR A 62 -3.41 -10.25 9.61
N TRP A 63 -3.92 -10.77 8.49
CA TRP A 63 -4.90 -11.87 8.49
C TRP A 63 -4.32 -13.17 9.08
N THR A 64 -3.09 -13.52 8.74
CA THR A 64 -2.42 -14.71 9.30
C THR A 64 -2.16 -14.57 10.79
N MET A 65 -1.73 -13.39 11.26
CA MET A 65 -1.60 -13.14 12.70
C MET A 65 -2.95 -13.20 13.43
N GLN A 66 -4.00 -12.61 12.86
CA GLN A 66 -5.34 -12.67 13.43
C GLN A 66 -5.88 -14.12 13.47
N SER A 67 -5.58 -14.94 12.46
CA SER A 67 -5.95 -16.35 12.41
C SER A 67 -5.14 -17.26 13.33
N TRP A 68 -3.95 -16.84 13.77
CA TRP A 68 -3.12 -17.55 14.75
C TRP A 68 -3.41 -17.13 16.19
N ALA A 69 -4.09 -16.00 16.37
CA ALA A 69 -4.53 -15.47 17.67
C ALA A 69 -5.92 -15.99 18.10
N TRP A 70 -6.53 -16.90 17.32
CA TRP A 70 -7.74 -17.66 17.64
C TRP A 70 -7.40 -19.15 17.74
#